data_AF-V8P5W2-F1
#
_entry.id   AF-V8P5W2-F1
#
_cell.length_a   1.000
_cell.length_b   1.000
_cell.length_c   1.000
_cell.angle_alpha   90.00
_cell.angle_beta   90.00
_cell.angle_gamma   90.00
#
_symmetry.space_group_name_H-M   'P 1'
#
loop_
_entity.id
_entity.type
_entity.pdbx_description
1 polymer ?
#
loop_
_entity_poly.entity_id
_entity_poly.type
_entity_poly.pdbx_seq_one_letter_code
_entity_poly.pdbx_strand_id
1 'polypeptide(L)'
;VLVKFIIGTHGCDVPIEDREDPYSCKLLNISNPVLNQEIEAFTLPEDDTSVLSEDRVVSVHFKVLYPIVITSLGVFYDAKGVGFQRNITVKLYQAEQEEALFSARFSPPSCGVQVSRLWYKPVEQFILPEAGEGSLPHEFTQEGEILLQTLQSRSERFLNHMTKLEKEDALLKEESNIYDDIVFVDVVDTYRNVPAKLLNFYRWTVEAASFDVLLKTDDDCYIDLETIFNRIKLKNLGRPNIWWGNFRLNWAVDRTGKWQELEYPSPAYPAFACGSGYVISKDVVEWLASNSERLKIYQGEDVSMGIWMAAIGPKRYQDDLWLCEKTCESGMLSSPQYSAQELAELWRIKERCGDPCKCEEK
;
A
#
# COMPACT_ATOMS: atom_id res chain seq x y z
N VAL A 1 -21.43 24.09 7.96
CA VAL A 1 -20.43 23.23 7.29
C VAL A 1 -21.06 21.85 7.24
N LEU A 2 -20.96 21.14 6.11
CA LEU A 2 -21.27 19.71 6.07
C LEU A 2 -19.93 18.98 6.21
N VAL A 3 -19.87 18.02 7.14
CA VAL A 3 -18.76 17.09 7.30
C VAL A 3 -19.34 15.70 7.08
N LYS A 4 -18.64 14.84 6.35
CA LYS A 4 -18.99 13.43 6.17
C LYS A 4 -17.72 12.59 6.15
N PHE A 5 -17.73 11.48 6.88
CA PHE A 5 -16.76 10.40 6.73
C PHE A 5 -17.16 9.52 5.53
N ILE A 6 -16.16 8.99 4.82
CA ILE A 6 -16.37 8.17 3.62
C ILE A 6 -15.89 6.76 3.96
N ILE A 7 -16.75 5.75 3.77
CA ILE A 7 -16.45 4.35 4.09
C ILE A 7 -16.90 3.47 2.93
N GLY A 8 -16.12 2.45 2.57
CA GLY A 8 -16.54 1.45 1.59
C GLY A 8 -17.67 0.58 2.12
N THR A 9 -18.62 0.20 1.26
CA THR A 9 -19.71 -0.74 1.61
C THR A 9 -19.22 -2.13 2.01
N HIS A 10 -17.97 -2.47 1.70
CA HIS A 10 -17.39 -3.79 1.92
C HIS A 10 -16.00 -3.69 2.52
N GLY A 11 -15.79 -4.31 3.69
CA GLY A 11 -14.44 -4.66 4.14
C GLY A 11 -13.80 -5.70 3.21
N CYS A 12 -12.47 -5.71 3.12
CA CYS A 12 -11.75 -6.70 2.33
C CYS A 12 -11.78 -8.09 3.00
N ASP A 13 -12.36 -9.08 2.31
CA ASP A 13 -12.54 -10.48 2.74
C ASP A 13 -11.25 -11.29 2.90
N VAL A 14 -10.16 -10.87 2.24
CA VAL A 14 -8.83 -11.47 2.40
C VAL A 14 -8.15 -10.98 3.70
N PRO A 15 -7.74 -11.86 4.63
CA PRO A 15 -6.91 -11.51 5.79
C PRO A 15 -5.61 -10.81 5.36
N ILE A 16 -5.03 -9.94 6.19
CA ILE A 16 -3.88 -9.10 5.78
C ILE A 16 -2.64 -9.96 5.45
N GLU A 17 -2.49 -11.07 6.18
CA GLU A 17 -1.44 -12.08 6.04
C GLU A 17 -1.55 -12.90 4.75
N ASP A 18 -2.72 -12.87 4.10
CA ASP A 18 -3.07 -13.70 2.95
C ASP A 18 -3.12 -12.91 1.62
N ARG A 19 -2.78 -11.62 1.64
CA ARG A 19 -2.83 -10.73 0.46
C ARG A 19 -1.54 -10.75 -0.36
N GLU A 20 -1.66 -10.47 -1.67
CA GLU A 20 -0.54 -10.17 -2.57
C GLU A 20 0.31 -9.01 -2.01
N ASP A 21 -0.37 -8.01 -1.43
CA ASP A 21 0.24 -6.93 -0.65
C ASP A 21 -0.75 -6.42 0.40
N PRO A 22 -0.29 -5.92 1.57
CA PRO A 22 -1.19 -5.53 2.66
C PRO A 22 -2.13 -4.36 2.32
N TYR A 23 -1.87 -3.63 1.23
CA TYR A 23 -2.60 -2.43 0.82
C TYR A 23 -3.78 -2.71 -0.13
N SER A 24 -3.86 -3.90 -0.73
CA SER A 24 -4.94 -4.28 -1.67
C SER A 24 -5.95 -5.25 -1.06
N CYS A 25 -6.86 -5.78 -1.89
CA CYS A 25 -7.71 -6.92 -1.56
C CYS A 25 -7.51 -8.10 -2.55
N LYS A 26 -6.28 -8.33 -2.99
CA LYS A 26 -5.97 -9.48 -3.84
C LYS A 26 -5.41 -10.62 -3.00
N LEU A 27 -5.97 -11.81 -3.13
CA LEU A 27 -5.44 -13.03 -2.52
C LEU A 27 -4.03 -13.33 -3.07
N LEU A 28 -3.07 -13.61 -2.17
CA LEU A 28 -1.79 -14.19 -2.56
C LEU A 28 -2.03 -15.58 -3.15
N ASN A 29 -1.97 -15.65 -4.48
CA ASN A 29 -2.25 -16.83 -5.27
C ASN A 29 -0.96 -17.40 -5.87
N ILE A 30 -0.40 -18.39 -5.19
CA ILE A 30 0.92 -19.00 -5.46
C ILE A 30 0.85 -19.99 -6.66
N SER A 31 0.03 -19.70 -7.68
CA SER A 31 -0.43 -20.69 -8.67
C SER A 31 -0.38 -20.27 -10.14
N ASN A 32 -0.03 -19.02 -10.48
CA ASN A 32 -0.07 -18.52 -11.87
C ASN A 32 1.24 -17.81 -12.28
N PRO A 33 2.09 -18.43 -13.12
CA PRO A 33 3.25 -17.77 -13.70
C PRO A 33 2.84 -16.80 -14.82
N VAL A 34 3.38 -15.57 -14.79
CA VAL A 34 3.26 -14.61 -15.89
C VAL A 34 4.39 -14.84 -16.90
N LEU A 35 4.07 -14.98 -18.19
CA LEU A 35 5.12 -15.13 -19.21
C LEU A 35 6.04 -13.89 -19.26
N ASN A 36 7.34 -14.16 -19.39
CA ASN A 36 8.42 -13.17 -19.50
C ASN A 36 8.70 -12.34 -18.23
N GLN A 37 8.41 -12.87 -17.04
CA GLN A 37 8.94 -12.36 -15.77
C GLN A 37 9.79 -13.43 -15.06
N GLU A 38 10.74 -13.00 -14.23
CA GLU A 38 11.40 -13.90 -13.27
C GLU A 38 10.41 -14.26 -12.16
N ILE A 39 10.39 -15.53 -11.74
CA ILE A 39 9.37 -16.09 -10.84
C ILE A 39 10.06 -16.76 -9.65
N GLU A 40 9.74 -16.30 -8.44
CA GLU A 40 10.13 -16.96 -7.20
C GLU A 40 9.24 -18.21 -6.99
N ALA A 41 9.85 -19.40 -7.08
CA ALA A 41 9.10 -20.64 -7.16
C ALA A 41 8.75 -21.30 -5.81
N PHE A 42 9.50 -21.03 -4.72
CA PHE A 42 9.37 -21.82 -3.49
C PHE A 42 10.00 -21.20 -2.22
N THR A 43 9.38 -21.48 -1.05
CA THR A 43 9.77 -21.01 0.30
C THR A 43 9.37 -22.02 1.40
N LEU A 44 10.17 -22.09 2.48
CA LEU A 44 9.92 -22.79 3.76
C LEU A 44 10.34 -21.79 4.91
N PRO A 45 9.55 -21.58 6.03
CA PRO A 45 9.71 -21.03 7.47
C PRO A 45 10.25 -21.52 8.97
N GLU A 46 11.04 -22.47 9.65
CA GLU A 46 12.15 -23.57 9.65
C GLU A 46 12.09 -24.68 10.76
N ASP A 47 11.00 -24.94 11.51
CA ASP A 47 10.97 -26.05 12.51
C ASP A 47 11.05 -27.51 11.94
N ASP A 48 12.25 -28.11 11.93
CA ASP A 48 12.46 -29.54 12.28
C ASP A 48 13.67 -29.70 13.22
N THR A 49 13.80 -28.77 14.17
CA THR A 49 14.96 -28.64 15.05
C THR A 49 14.92 -29.62 16.22
N SER A 50 14.65 -30.90 15.99
CA SER A 50 14.71 -31.92 17.05
C SER A 50 15.31 -33.31 16.73
N VAL A 51 15.80 -33.58 15.50
CA VAL A 51 17.12 -34.25 15.30
C VAL A 51 17.77 -33.80 13.97
N LEU A 52 18.41 -32.64 13.97
CA LEU A 52 19.44 -32.31 12.98
C LEU A 52 20.81 -32.67 13.55
N SER A 53 21.27 -33.87 13.20
CA SER A 53 22.70 -34.13 13.16
C SER A 53 23.34 -33.24 12.08
N GLU A 54 24.64 -33.02 12.17
CA GLU A 54 25.43 -32.54 11.03
C GLU A 54 25.18 -33.47 9.81
N ASP A 55 25.24 -32.90 8.60
CA ASP A 55 24.95 -33.53 7.31
C ASP A 55 23.51 -34.09 7.13
N ARG A 56 22.52 -33.20 6.91
CA ARG A 56 21.21 -33.55 6.34
C ARG A 56 20.82 -32.64 5.18
N VAL A 57 20.29 -33.26 4.12
CA VAL A 57 19.92 -32.63 2.85
C VAL A 57 18.42 -32.79 2.62
N VAL A 58 17.68 -31.68 2.52
CA VAL A 58 16.21 -31.69 2.34
C VAL A 58 15.86 -31.18 0.94
N SER A 59 15.27 -32.03 0.09
CA SER A 59 14.96 -31.73 -1.31
C SER A 59 13.51 -31.29 -1.54
N VAL A 60 13.33 -30.13 -2.16
CA VAL A 60 12.03 -29.64 -2.64
C VAL A 60 11.73 -30.23 -4.02
N HIS A 61 10.68 -31.04 -4.14
CA HIS A 61 10.27 -31.64 -5.40
C HIS A 61 9.20 -30.79 -6.10
N PHE A 62 9.44 -30.44 -7.37
CA PHE A 62 8.49 -29.70 -8.21
C PHE A 62 8.39 -30.29 -9.62
N LYS A 63 7.27 -30.03 -10.30
CA LYS A 63 6.99 -30.46 -11.66
C LYS A 63 6.79 -29.27 -12.59
N VAL A 64 7.49 -29.27 -13.72
CA VAL A 64 7.48 -28.17 -14.69
C VAL A 64 6.35 -28.36 -15.69
N LEU A 65 5.31 -27.53 -15.58
CA LEU A 65 4.10 -27.60 -16.42
C LEU A 65 4.22 -26.87 -17.76
N TYR A 66 5.21 -25.98 -17.90
CA TYR A 66 5.60 -25.28 -19.12
C TYR A 66 7.11 -25.01 -19.05
N PRO A 67 7.87 -24.96 -20.17
CA PRO A 67 9.32 -24.80 -20.11
C PRO A 67 9.74 -23.49 -19.42
N ILE A 68 10.63 -23.58 -18.43
CA ILE A 68 11.12 -22.43 -17.64
C ILE A 68 12.61 -22.18 -17.89
N VAL A 69 12.99 -20.91 -18.03
CA VAL A 69 14.39 -20.48 -18.05
C VAL A 69 14.78 -20.06 -16.63
N ILE A 70 15.74 -20.74 -16.03
CA ILE A 70 16.22 -20.41 -14.69
C ILE A 70 17.46 -19.53 -14.82
N THR A 71 17.33 -18.28 -14.36
CA THR A 71 18.34 -17.21 -14.46
C THR A 71 19.13 -17.03 -13.17
N SER A 72 18.52 -17.32 -12.02
CA SER A 72 19.13 -17.21 -10.70
C SER A 72 18.61 -18.29 -9.74
N LEU A 73 19.35 -18.49 -8.65
CA LEU A 73 18.88 -19.22 -7.46
C LEU A 73 18.89 -18.27 -6.26
N GLY A 74 17.91 -18.45 -5.37
CA GLY A 74 17.75 -17.66 -4.14
C GLY A 74 18.05 -18.46 -2.87
N VAL A 75 18.37 -17.75 -1.78
CA VAL A 75 18.37 -18.27 -0.40
C VAL A 75 17.65 -17.31 0.54
N PHE A 76 16.97 -17.87 1.53
CA PHE A 76 16.54 -17.14 2.73
C PHE A 76 17.74 -16.97 3.67
N TYR A 77 17.79 -15.85 4.39
CA TYR A 77 18.84 -15.60 5.38
C TYR A 77 18.40 -14.52 6.38
N ASP A 78 17.82 -14.90 7.53
CA ASP A 78 17.79 -13.97 8.67
C ASP A 78 19.22 -13.79 9.18
N ALA A 79 19.66 -12.54 9.16
CA ALA A 79 20.70 -12.11 10.06
C ALA A 79 20.38 -10.72 10.58
N LYS A 80 20.48 -10.57 11.90
CA LYS A 80 20.20 -9.37 12.67
C LYS A 80 21.30 -8.32 12.49
N GLY A 81 21.47 -7.84 11.26
CA GLY A 81 22.30 -6.69 10.87
C GLY A 81 23.69 -7.01 10.27
N VAL A 82 24.07 -8.27 10.08
CA VAL A 82 25.41 -8.65 9.54
C VAL A 82 25.30 -9.83 8.58
N GLY A 83 25.85 -9.70 7.35
CA GLY A 83 25.69 -10.69 6.27
C GLY A 83 26.36 -12.05 6.49
N PHE A 84 26.12 -12.97 5.54
CA PHE A 84 26.47 -14.40 5.56
C PHE A 84 27.66 -14.80 6.43
N GLN A 85 27.39 -15.43 7.57
CA GLN A 85 28.44 -15.96 8.46
C GLN A 85 28.96 -17.36 8.06
N ARG A 86 28.30 -18.03 7.11
CA ARG A 86 28.65 -19.37 6.60
C ARG A 86 28.58 -19.41 5.07
N ASN A 87 29.13 -20.47 4.48
CA ASN A 87 28.94 -20.77 3.07
C ASN A 87 27.67 -21.63 2.90
N ILE A 88 26.75 -21.24 2.04
CA ILE A 88 25.55 -22.03 1.68
C ILE A 88 25.64 -22.36 0.19
N THR A 89 25.28 -23.56 -0.25
CA THR A 89 25.30 -23.94 -1.68
C THR A 89 23.98 -24.56 -2.10
N VAL A 90 23.14 -23.79 -2.79
CA VAL A 90 21.94 -24.31 -3.44
C VAL A 90 22.35 -25.04 -4.71
N LYS A 91 21.68 -26.15 -5.01
CA LYS A 91 21.83 -26.90 -6.26
C LYS A 91 20.44 -27.18 -6.82
N LEU A 92 20.30 -27.28 -8.14
CA LEU A 92 19.14 -27.94 -8.75
C LEU A 92 19.59 -29.27 -9.37
N TYR A 93 18.80 -30.31 -9.13
CA TYR A 93 18.91 -31.60 -9.79
C TYR A 93 17.67 -31.85 -10.66
N GLN A 94 17.82 -32.60 -11.75
CA GLN A 94 16.69 -33.27 -12.40
C GLN A 94 16.41 -34.57 -11.62
N ALA A 95 15.14 -34.94 -11.40
CA ALA A 95 14.78 -36.03 -10.49
C ALA A 95 15.34 -37.43 -10.87
N GLU A 96 15.78 -37.60 -12.11
CA GLU A 96 16.39 -38.83 -12.64
C GLU A 96 17.94 -38.76 -12.74
N GLN A 97 18.58 -37.68 -12.28
CA GLN A 97 20.02 -37.43 -12.44
C GLN A 97 20.72 -37.17 -11.09
N GLU A 98 21.82 -37.88 -10.84
CA GLU A 98 22.66 -37.69 -9.64
C GLU A 98 23.60 -36.47 -9.73
N GLU A 99 23.70 -35.83 -10.90
CA GLU A 99 24.49 -34.62 -11.13
C GLU A 99 23.61 -33.36 -11.07
N ALA A 100 24.14 -32.28 -10.49
CA ALA A 100 23.41 -31.02 -10.35
C ALA A 100 23.49 -30.22 -11.65
N LEU A 101 22.34 -29.86 -12.22
CA LEU A 101 22.21 -29.06 -13.43
C LEU A 101 22.93 -27.71 -13.31
N PHE A 102 22.86 -27.10 -12.12
CA PHE A 102 23.59 -25.88 -11.75
C PHE A 102 23.61 -25.70 -10.23
N SER A 103 24.48 -24.79 -9.76
CA SER A 103 24.60 -24.48 -8.33
C SER A 103 24.93 -23.00 -8.07
N ALA A 104 24.45 -22.48 -6.95
CA ALA A 104 24.72 -21.13 -6.48
C ALA A 104 25.29 -21.18 -5.06
N ARG A 105 26.58 -20.80 -4.93
CA ARG A 105 27.28 -20.76 -3.64
C ARG A 105 27.32 -19.35 -3.06
N PHE A 106 26.64 -19.17 -1.94
CA PHE A 106 26.60 -17.96 -1.11
C PHE A 106 27.70 -17.99 -0.05
N SER A 107 28.23 -16.84 0.33
CA SER A 107 29.37 -16.72 1.24
C SER A 107 29.56 -15.26 1.72
N PRO A 108 30.23 -15.01 2.86
CA PRO A 108 30.55 -13.65 3.32
C PRO A 108 31.17 -12.71 2.26
N PRO A 109 32.22 -13.11 1.50
CA PRO A 109 32.82 -12.26 0.47
C PRO A 109 32.05 -12.23 -0.86
N SER A 110 30.96 -13.00 -0.99
CA SER A 110 30.15 -13.08 -2.21
C SER A 110 28.74 -13.52 -1.85
N CYS A 111 27.93 -12.56 -1.44
CA CYS A 111 26.56 -12.71 -0.94
C CYS A 111 25.49 -12.74 -2.05
N GLY A 112 25.77 -12.18 -3.23
CA GLY A 112 24.78 -12.02 -4.29
C GLY A 112 24.04 -10.67 -4.20
N VAL A 113 22.83 -10.60 -4.76
CA VAL A 113 21.96 -9.42 -4.72
C VAL A 113 20.80 -9.70 -3.79
N GLN A 114 20.55 -8.81 -2.81
CA GLN A 114 19.38 -8.93 -1.93
C GLN A 114 18.15 -8.29 -2.61
N VAL A 115 17.04 -9.01 -2.64
CA VAL A 115 15.71 -8.51 -3.03
C VAL A 115 14.75 -8.91 -1.92
N SER A 116 14.05 -7.93 -1.32
CA SER A 116 13.25 -8.16 -0.10
C SER A 116 14.09 -8.83 1.00
N ARG A 117 13.68 -10.01 1.51
CA ARG A 117 14.42 -10.81 2.50
C ARG A 117 15.32 -11.90 1.89
N LEU A 118 15.29 -12.09 0.57
CA LEU A 118 16.04 -13.16 -0.11
C LEU A 118 17.33 -12.63 -0.74
N TRP A 119 18.30 -13.53 -0.89
CA TRP A 119 19.57 -13.28 -1.58
C TRP A 119 19.66 -14.14 -2.84
N TYR A 120 19.90 -13.51 -3.99
CA TYR A 120 19.96 -14.18 -5.28
C TYR A 120 21.36 -14.18 -5.86
N LYS A 121 21.68 -15.25 -6.59
CA LYS A 121 22.85 -15.30 -7.47
C LYS A 121 22.45 -15.79 -8.85
N PRO A 122 22.95 -15.14 -9.92
CA PRO A 122 22.76 -15.65 -11.27
C PRO A 122 23.40 -17.04 -11.40
N VAL A 123 22.76 -17.89 -12.18
CA VAL A 123 23.28 -19.19 -12.63
C VAL A 123 23.43 -19.18 -14.15
N GLU A 124 24.09 -20.18 -14.71
CA GLU A 124 24.11 -20.36 -16.17
C GLU A 124 22.69 -20.67 -16.66
N GLN A 125 22.23 -19.95 -17.70
CA GLN A 125 20.83 -20.00 -18.13
C GLN A 125 20.45 -21.39 -18.64
N PHE A 126 19.65 -22.11 -17.85
CA PHE A 126 19.21 -23.45 -18.16
C PHE A 126 17.70 -23.48 -18.42
N ILE A 127 17.29 -24.22 -19.45
CA ILE A 127 15.87 -24.42 -19.79
C ILE A 127 15.42 -25.75 -19.20
N LEU A 128 14.62 -25.74 -18.13
CA LEU A 128 13.94 -26.96 -17.69
C LEU A 128 12.76 -27.24 -18.64
N PRO A 129 12.68 -28.43 -19.27
CA PRO A 129 11.61 -28.76 -20.20
C PRO A 129 10.28 -29.07 -19.49
N GLU A 130 9.20 -28.97 -20.25
CA GLU A 130 7.87 -29.42 -19.84
C GLU A 130 7.87 -30.91 -19.44
N ALA A 131 7.07 -31.24 -18.43
CA ALA A 131 7.01 -32.54 -17.75
C ALA A 131 8.28 -32.95 -16.98
N GLY A 132 9.33 -32.12 -16.95
CA GLY A 132 10.49 -32.31 -16.09
C GLY A 132 10.11 -32.26 -14.59
N GLU A 133 10.70 -33.15 -13.81
CA GLU A 133 10.66 -33.14 -12.35
C GLU A 133 12.04 -32.78 -11.81
N GLY A 134 12.10 -31.93 -10.79
CA GLY A 134 13.35 -31.39 -10.25
C GLY A 134 13.37 -31.35 -8.73
N SER A 135 14.58 -31.36 -8.16
CA SER A 135 14.83 -31.34 -6.72
C SER A 135 15.83 -30.25 -6.31
N LEU A 136 15.39 -29.33 -5.44
CA LEU A 136 16.23 -28.27 -4.84
C LEU A 136 16.58 -28.62 -3.39
N PRO A 137 17.81 -29.09 -3.09
CA PRO A 137 18.32 -29.17 -1.72
C PRO A 137 18.73 -27.82 -1.12
N HIS A 138 18.45 -27.65 0.17
CA HIS A 138 18.79 -26.46 0.98
C HIS A 138 19.14 -26.84 2.43
N GLU A 139 19.83 -25.95 3.16
CA GLU A 139 20.18 -26.05 4.58
C GLU A 139 19.51 -24.88 5.34
N PHE A 140 18.68 -25.19 6.34
CA PHE A 140 17.64 -24.30 6.89
C PHE A 140 17.85 -24.10 8.45
N THR A 141 17.74 -22.86 8.98
CA THR A 141 17.68 -22.34 10.39
C THR A 141 16.36 -22.41 11.24
N GLN A 142 15.52 -21.33 11.37
CA GLN A 142 14.23 -21.30 12.12
C GLN A 142 12.95 -20.42 11.68
N GLU A 143 12.40 -20.00 10.50
CA GLU A 143 12.60 -19.67 9.02
C GLU A 143 12.71 -20.52 7.61
N GLY A 144 12.40 -21.75 7.01
CA GLY A 144 11.99 -23.27 6.84
C GLY A 144 10.71 -24.21 7.11
N GLU A 145 9.54 -23.82 7.64
CA GLU A 145 8.31 -24.48 8.07
C GLU A 145 7.20 -23.38 8.10
N ILE A 146 6.99 -22.59 9.19
CA ILE A 146 5.98 -21.50 9.50
C ILE A 146 4.96 -21.13 8.40
N LEU A 147 5.37 -20.79 7.17
CA LEU A 147 4.47 -20.59 6.04
C LEU A 147 3.57 -21.82 5.78
N LEU A 148 4.03 -23.04 6.07
CA LEU A 148 3.21 -24.24 6.06
C LEU A 148 2.14 -24.19 7.16
N GLN A 149 2.48 -23.83 8.42
CA GLN A 149 1.49 -23.53 9.47
C GLN A 149 0.52 -22.42 9.03
N THR A 150 1.02 -21.36 8.37
CA THR A 150 0.22 -20.25 7.83
C THR A 150 -0.73 -20.71 6.73
N LEU A 151 -0.29 -21.58 5.81
CA LEU A 151 -1.11 -22.13 4.73
C LEU A 151 -2.16 -23.12 5.27
N GLN A 152 -1.80 -23.95 6.26
CA GLN A 152 -2.74 -24.85 6.93
C GLN A 152 -3.82 -24.09 7.70
N SER A 153 -3.45 -23.02 8.42
CA SER A 153 -4.38 -22.15 9.15
C SER A 153 -5.09 -21.10 8.28
N ARG A 154 -4.87 -21.07 6.96
CA ARG A 154 -5.51 -20.11 6.03
C ARG A 154 -7.04 -20.16 6.13
N SER A 155 -7.62 -21.36 6.07
CA SER A 155 -9.08 -21.54 6.17
C SER A 155 -9.66 -21.03 7.49
N GLU A 156 -8.91 -21.15 8.59
CA GLU A 156 -9.32 -20.66 9.91
C GLU A 156 -9.18 -19.14 10.02
N ARG A 157 -8.09 -18.55 9.50
CA ARG A 157 -7.95 -17.08 9.39
C ARG A 157 -9.09 -16.47 8.60
N PHE A 158 -9.46 -17.06 7.46
CA PHE A 158 -10.59 -16.58 6.65
C PHE A 158 -11.91 -16.59 7.45
N LEU A 159 -12.23 -17.67 8.16
CA LEU A 159 -13.43 -17.74 8.99
C LEU A 159 -13.43 -16.69 10.10
N ASN A 160 -12.33 -16.59 10.86
CA ASN A 160 -12.19 -15.63 11.96
C ASN A 160 -12.22 -14.17 11.46
N HIS A 161 -11.60 -13.90 10.31
CA HIS A 161 -11.57 -12.58 9.68
C HIS A 161 -12.95 -12.17 9.15
N MET A 162 -13.68 -13.06 8.48
CA MET A 162 -15.07 -12.80 8.08
C MET A 162 -15.97 -12.50 9.29
N THR A 163 -15.88 -13.28 10.38
CA THR A 163 -16.60 -13.00 11.63
C THR A 163 -16.22 -11.64 12.25
N LYS A 164 -14.96 -11.21 12.09
CA LYS A 164 -14.54 -9.86 12.49
C LYS A 164 -15.18 -8.78 11.60
N LEU A 165 -15.13 -8.95 10.28
CA LEU A 165 -15.71 -8.02 9.31
C LEU A 165 -17.21 -7.83 9.55
N GLU A 166 -17.99 -8.91 9.69
CA GLU A 166 -19.43 -8.86 9.96
C GLU A 166 -19.77 -8.03 11.22
N LYS A 167 -18.90 -8.10 12.24
CA LYS A 167 -19.02 -7.30 13.47
C LYS A 167 -18.63 -5.83 13.25
N GLU A 168 -17.57 -5.57 12.48
CA GLU A 168 -17.11 -4.22 12.14
C GLU A 168 -18.17 -3.48 11.31
N ASP A 169 -18.70 -4.16 10.28
CA ASP A 169 -19.86 -3.76 9.46
C ASP A 169 -21.10 -3.43 10.30
N ALA A 170 -21.36 -4.18 11.37
CA ALA A 170 -22.51 -3.95 12.24
C ALA A 170 -22.31 -2.71 13.13
N LEU A 171 -21.11 -2.50 13.65
CA LEU A 171 -20.76 -1.34 14.48
C LEU A 171 -20.79 -0.03 13.64
N LEU A 172 -20.26 -0.06 12.42
CA LEU A 172 -20.31 1.08 11.50
C LEU A 172 -21.76 1.46 11.12
N LYS A 173 -22.66 0.47 11.03
CA LYS A 173 -24.09 0.71 10.82
C LYS A 173 -24.76 1.27 12.09
N GLU A 174 -24.35 0.85 13.29
CA GLU A 174 -24.84 1.45 14.54
C GLU A 174 -24.38 2.91 14.68
N GLU A 175 -23.09 3.19 14.45
CA GLU A 175 -22.50 4.54 14.43
C GLU A 175 -23.20 5.47 13.42
N SER A 176 -23.37 5.01 12.18
CA SER A 176 -24.05 5.78 11.12
C SER A 176 -25.51 6.11 11.46
N ASN A 177 -26.20 5.28 12.26
CA ASN A 177 -27.57 5.55 12.72
C ASN A 177 -27.61 6.51 13.93
N ILE A 178 -26.51 6.68 14.65
CA ILE A 178 -26.41 7.58 15.82
C ILE A 178 -26.02 9.00 15.38
N TYR A 179 -25.07 9.13 14.43
CA TYR A 179 -24.44 10.41 14.10
C TYR A 179 -24.87 11.03 12.75
N ASP A 180 -25.36 10.22 11.79
CA ASP A 180 -25.64 10.65 10.40
C ASP A 180 -24.51 11.51 9.80
N ASP A 181 -23.27 11.06 9.94
CA ASP A 181 -22.07 11.67 9.35
C ASP A 181 -21.25 10.68 8.48
N ILE A 182 -21.61 9.41 8.40
CA ILE A 182 -21.01 8.44 7.48
C ILE A 182 -21.70 8.49 6.10
N VAL A 183 -20.93 8.29 5.03
CA VAL A 183 -21.38 8.01 3.67
C VAL A 183 -20.73 6.70 3.21
N PHE A 184 -21.56 5.66 3.05
CA PHE A 184 -21.14 4.40 2.45
C PHE A 184 -21.11 4.52 0.91
N VAL A 185 -20.00 4.10 0.30
CA VAL A 185 -19.80 4.11 -1.17
C VAL A 185 -19.41 2.72 -1.67
N ASP A 186 -19.87 2.35 -2.87
CA ASP A 186 -19.69 1.00 -3.42
C ASP A 186 -18.22 0.72 -3.82
N VAL A 187 -17.45 0.19 -2.87
CA VAL A 187 -16.03 -0.13 -3.02
C VAL A 187 -15.58 -1.05 -1.88
N VAL A 188 -14.61 -1.93 -2.17
CA VAL A 188 -13.90 -2.71 -1.13
C VAL A 188 -12.87 -1.81 -0.45
N ASP A 189 -13.07 -1.47 0.82
CA ASP A 189 -12.27 -0.46 1.52
C ASP A 189 -10.85 -0.97 1.82
N THR A 190 -9.89 -0.50 1.01
CA THR A 190 -8.47 -0.83 1.10
C THR A 190 -7.65 0.34 0.57
N TYR A 191 -6.38 0.42 0.96
CA TYR A 191 -5.53 1.55 0.63
C TYR A 191 -5.36 1.76 -0.90
N ARG A 192 -5.26 0.68 -1.69
CA ARG A 192 -5.22 0.77 -3.17
C ARG A 192 -6.53 1.28 -3.79
N ASN A 193 -7.67 1.16 -3.10
CA ASN A 193 -8.99 1.52 -3.59
C ASN A 193 -9.46 2.93 -3.16
N VAL A 194 -8.69 3.66 -2.35
CA VAL A 194 -9.03 5.04 -1.92
C VAL A 194 -9.34 6.01 -3.09
N PRO A 195 -8.69 5.94 -4.26
CA PRO A 195 -9.08 6.79 -5.39
C PRO A 195 -10.48 6.45 -5.95
N ALA A 196 -10.87 5.16 -5.95
CA ALA A 196 -12.22 4.74 -6.35
C ALA A 196 -13.27 5.20 -5.33
N LYS A 197 -12.95 5.05 -4.03
CA LYS A 197 -13.73 5.55 -2.90
C LYS A 197 -13.99 7.06 -3.02
N LEU A 198 -12.98 7.84 -3.41
CA LEU A 198 -13.08 9.28 -3.65
C LEU A 198 -13.97 9.62 -4.87
N LEU A 199 -13.81 8.93 -6.00
CA LEU A 199 -14.65 9.16 -7.18
C LEU A 199 -16.13 8.87 -6.90
N ASN A 200 -16.43 7.80 -6.17
CA ASN A 200 -17.80 7.48 -5.75
C ASN A 200 -18.36 8.52 -4.75
N PHE A 201 -17.53 9.04 -3.84
CA PHE A 201 -17.92 10.16 -2.98
C PHE A 201 -18.23 11.43 -3.76
N TYR A 202 -17.48 11.75 -4.83
CA TYR A 202 -17.80 12.91 -5.67
C TYR A 202 -19.13 12.75 -6.41
N ARG A 203 -19.48 11.54 -6.89
CA ARG A 203 -20.83 11.27 -7.42
C ARG A 203 -21.91 11.57 -6.37
N TRP A 204 -21.79 10.95 -5.20
CA TRP A 204 -22.71 11.16 -4.08
C TRP A 204 -22.83 12.64 -3.70
N THR A 205 -21.71 13.36 -3.61
CA THR A 205 -21.69 14.76 -3.15
C THR A 205 -22.39 15.70 -4.12
N VAL A 206 -22.28 15.47 -5.43
CA VAL A 206 -22.97 16.27 -6.46
C VAL A 206 -24.48 16.02 -6.47
N GLU A 207 -24.92 14.82 -6.10
CA GLU A 207 -26.34 14.45 -6.01
C GLU A 207 -26.98 14.88 -4.67
N ALA A 208 -26.25 14.77 -3.56
CA ALA A 208 -26.78 14.92 -2.20
C ALA A 208 -26.56 16.31 -1.56
N ALA A 209 -25.61 17.12 -2.06
CA ALA A 209 -25.21 18.37 -1.39
C ALA A 209 -25.15 19.59 -2.30
N SER A 210 -25.39 20.77 -1.71
CA SER A 210 -25.15 22.08 -2.33
C SER A 210 -23.99 22.79 -1.61
N PHE A 211 -22.96 23.15 -2.37
CA PHE A 211 -21.68 23.66 -1.86
C PHE A 211 -20.96 24.49 -2.93
N ASP A 212 -20.15 25.48 -2.51
CA ASP A 212 -19.29 26.26 -3.40
C ASP A 212 -17.90 25.59 -3.59
N VAL A 213 -17.40 24.96 -2.52
CA VAL A 213 -16.10 24.30 -2.43
C VAL A 213 -16.18 23.03 -1.58
N LEU A 214 -15.31 22.07 -1.88
CA LEU A 214 -15.15 20.81 -1.16
C LEU A 214 -13.73 20.77 -0.55
N LEU A 215 -13.63 20.37 0.72
CA LEU A 215 -12.37 20.10 1.42
C LEU A 215 -12.19 18.59 1.56
N LYS A 216 -11.11 18.02 1.02
CA LYS A 216 -10.65 16.66 1.34
C LYS A 216 -9.56 16.74 2.41
N THR A 217 -9.59 15.79 3.33
CA THR A 217 -8.55 15.50 4.34
C THR A 217 -8.56 14.00 4.58
N ASP A 218 -7.47 13.45 5.12
CA ASP A 218 -7.51 12.13 5.75
C ASP A 218 -7.95 12.27 7.23
N ASP A 219 -8.25 11.14 7.89
CA ASP A 219 -8.76 11.08 9.27
C ASP A 219 -7.67 11.21 10.35
N ASP A 220 -6.40 10.98 9.98
CA ASP A 220 -5.22 11.20 10.83
C ASP A 220 -4.72 12.67 10.84
N CYS A 221 -5.46 13.59 10.23
CA CYS A 221 -5.02 14.97 9.98
C CYS A 221 -5.64 15.99 10.93
N TYR A 222 -4.80 16.83 11.53
CA TYR A 222 -5.24 18.09 12.15
C TYR A 222 -5.59 19.10 11.05
N ILE A 223 -6.68 19.86 11.22
CA ILE A 223 -7.19 20.82 10.23
C ILE A 223 -7.69 22.11 10.93
N ASP A 224 -7.06 23.26 10.69
CA ASP A 224 -7.57 24.56 11.17
C ASP A 224 -8.70 25.07 10.26
N LEU A 225 -9.91 24.56 10.49
CA LEU A 225 -11.13 24.93 9.77
C LEU A 225 -11.41 26.44 9.80
N GLU A 226 -11.13 27.14 10.91
CA GLU A 226 -11.41 28.57 11.02
C GLU A 226 -10.51 29.38 10.09
N THR A 227 -9.20 29.11 10.14
CA THR A 227 -8.22 29.74 9.25
C THR A 227 -8.50 29.39 7.79
N ILE A 228 -8.93 28.16 7.50
CA ILE A 228 -9.36 27.73 6.16
C ILE A 228 -10.56 28.54 5.66
N PHE A 229 -11.65 28.66 6.43
CA PHE A 229 -12.82 29.45 6.02
C PHE A 229 -12.51 30.93 5.83
N ASN A 230 -11.68 31.51 6.70
CA ASN A 230 -11.23 32.88 6.58
C ASN A 230 -10.39 33.09 5.32
N ARG A 231 -9.48 32.16 4.98
CA ARG A 231 -8.70 32.21 3.73
C ARG A 231 -9.53 32.01 2.47
N ILE A 232 -10.53 31.12 2.46
CA ILE A 232 -11.45 30.92 1.32
C ILE A 232 -12.16 32.22 0.95
N LYS A 233 -12.66 32.95 1.97
CA LYS A 233 -13.30 34.25 1.79
C LYS A 233 -12.31 35.31 1.30
N LEU A 234 -11.17 35.47 1.98
CA LEU A 234 -10.17 36.51 1.69
C LEU A 234 -9.48 36.33 0.33
N LYS A 235 -9.15 35.10 -0.09
CA LYS A 235 -8.53 34.79 -1.39
C LYS A 235 -9.57 34.67 -2.53
N ASN A 236 -10.87 34.76 -2.20
CA ASN A 236 -12.01 34.52 -3.10
C ASN A 236 -11.87 33.17 -3.85
N LEU A 237 -11.89 32.07 -3.09
CA LEU A 237 -11.72 30.70 -3.59
C LEU A 237 -13.04 29.96 -3.86
N GLY A 238 -14.19 30.56 -3.51
CA GLY A 238 -15.52 30.05 -3.87
C GLY A 238 -15.95 30.35 -5.32
N ARG A 239 -14.99 30.50 -6.23
CA ARG A 239 -15.21 30.71 -7.67
C ARG A 239 -14.84 29.44 -8.44
N PRO A 240 -15.24 29.28 -9.71
CA PRO A 240 -14.86 28.13 -10.52
C PRO A 240 -13.35 27.97 -10.74
N ASN A 241 -12.95 26.77 -11.12
CA ASN A 241 -11.62 26.34 -11.55
C ASN A 241 -10.49 26.53 -10.52
N ILE A 242 -10.73 26.12 -9.27
CA ILE A 242 -9.81 26.27 -8.13
C ILE A 242 -9.33 24.91 -7.61
N TRP A 243 -8.03 24.81 -7.33
CA TRP A 243 -7.45 23.77 -6.48
C TRP A 243 -6.43 24.41 -5.53
N TRP A 244 -6.61 24.30 -4.22
CA TRP A 244 -5.78 24.95 -3.20
C TRP A 244 -5.24 23.92 -2.21
N GLY A 245 -3.92 23.92 -2.00
CA GLY A 245 -3.19 22.93 -1.21
C GLY A 245 -1.68 23.18 -1.29
N ASN A 246 -0.87 22.24 -0.81
CA ASN A 246 0.58 22.22 -1.01
C ASN A 246 0.95 21.16 -2.05
N PHE A 247 1.54 21.59 -3.18
CA PHE A 247 1.73 20.74 -4.35
C PHE A 247 3.14 20.16 -4.47
N ARG A 248 3.25 18.82 -4.47
CA ARG A 248 4.46 18.13 -4.92
C ARG A 248 4.56 18.24 -6.46
N LEU A 249 5.75 18.52 -6.97
CA LEU A 249 6.02 18.76 -8.40
C LEU A 249 7.11 17.81 -8.90
N ASN A 250 6.94 17.26 -10.11
CA ASN A 250 7.90 16.35 -10.77
C ASN A 250 8.32 15.16 -9.88
N TRP A 251 7.43 14.69 -9.01
CA TRP A 251 7.71 13.58 -8.10
C TRP A 251 7.95 12.29 -8.90
N ALA A 252 9.00 11.55 -8.56
CA ALA A 252 9.34 10.32 -9.26
C ALA A 252 8.28 9.24 -9.03
N VAL A 253 8.05 8.39 -10.05
CA VAL A 253 7.08 7.31 -9.98
C VAL A 253 7.74 6.09 -9.34
N ASP A 254 7.43 5.86 -8.07
CA ASP A 254 7.90 4.69 -7.32
C ASP A 254 7.49 3.38 -8.03
N ARG A 255 8.48 2.53 -8.31
CA ARG A 255 8.27 1.23 -8.98
C ARG A 255 8.36 0.04 -8.03
N THR A 256 8.48 0.29 -6.72
CA THR A 256 8.71 -0.72 -5.66
C THR A 256 8.14 -0.26 -4.32
N GLY A 257 7.74 -1.19 -3.44
CA GLY A 257 7.26 -0.90 -2.09
C GLY A 257 5.82 -0.40 -2.02
N LYS A 258 5.41 0.20 -0.89
CA LYS A 258 4.02 0.70 -0.65
C LYS A 258 3.50 1.60 -1.77
N TRP A 259 4.37 2.40 -2.36
CA TRP A 259 4.03 3.42 -3.36
C TRP A 259 4.14 2.92 -4.81
N GLN A 260 4.38 1.62 -5.00
CA GLN A 260 4.57 1.00 -6.31
C GLN A 260 3.39 1.24 -7.27
N GLU A 261 3.68 1.94 -8.35
CA GLU A 261 2.82 2.14 -9.50
C GLU A 261 3.51 1.55 -10.74
N LEU A 262 2.86 0.58 -11.40
CA LEU A 262 3.43 -0.15 -12.55
C LEU A 262 2.79 0.21 -13.88
N GLU A 263 1.57 0.75 -13.87
CA GLU A 263 0.77 1.01 -15.06
C GLU A 263 0.80 2.48 -15.52
N TYR A 264 1.24 3.41 -14.66
CA TYR A 264 1.49 4.78 -15.06
C TYR A 264 2.79 4.89 -15.90
N PRO A 265 2.75 5.41 -17.15
CA PRO A 265 3.84 5.24 -18.11
C PRO A 265 4.96 6.30 -18.02
N SER A 266 4.75 7.43 -17.34
CA SER A 266 5.78 8.47 -17.16
C SER A 266 6.77 8.08 -16.05
N PRO A 267 8.02 8.56 -16.06
CA PRO A 267 8.94 8.44 -14.93
C PRO A 267 8.62 9.41 -13.78
N ALA A 268 7.80 10.44 -14.01
CA ALA A 268 7.41 11.43 -13.01
C ALA A 268 5.91 11.79 -13.11
N TYR A 269 5.26 12.04 -11.98
CA TYR A 269 3.86 12.45 -11.91
C TYR A 269 3.66 13.94 -12.26
N PRO A 270 2.47 14.34 -12.74
CA PRO A 270 2.04 15.75 -12.76
C PRO A 270 1.93 16.29 -11.33
N ALA A 271 1.63 17.59 -11.19
CA ALA A 271 1.49 18.23 -9.88
C ALA A 271 0.27 17.68 -9.11
N PHE A 272 0.49 17.19 -7.89
CA PHE A 272 -0.55 16.78 -6.95
C PHE A 272 -0.43 17.49 -5.61
N ALA A 273 -1.57 17.79 -4.97
CA ALA A 273 -1.59 18.27 -3.59
C ALA A 273 -1.30 17.08 -2.65
N CYS A 274 -0.49 17.26 -1.61
CA CYS A 274 -0.16 16.17 -0.69
C CYS A 274 -1.36 15.77 0.20
N GLY A 275 -1.45 14.47 0.56
CA GLY A 275 -2.63 13.84 1.17
C GLY A 275 -3.28 14.56 2.37
N SER A 276 -2.49 15.32 3.16
CA SER A 276 -2.92 16.11 4.33
C SER A 276 -4.13 17.03 4.12
N GLY A 277 -4.42 17.38 2.86
CA GLY A 277 -5.69 17.98 2.48
C GLY A 277 -5.58 19.01 1.35
N TYR A 278 -6.73 19.27 0.73
CA TYR A 278 -6.87 20.30 -0.30
C TYR A 278 -8.33 20.75 -0.44
N VAL A 279 -8.50 21.96 -0.97
CA VAL A 279 -9.81 22.53 -1.34
C VAL A 279 -9.95 22.58 -2.85
N ILE A 280 -11.09 22.11 -3.39
CA ILE A 280 -11.47 22.22 -4.81
C ILE A 280 -12.83 22.91 -4.97
N SER A 281 -13.02 23.63 -6.07
CA SER A 281 -14.29 24.30 -6.39
C SER A 281 -15.34 23.33 -6.93
N LYS A 282 -16.63 23.70 -6.82
CA LYS A 282 -17.76 22.84 -7.20
C LYS A 282 -17.67 22.26 -8.62
N ASP A 283 -17.28 23.08 -9.59
CA ASP A 283 -17.15 22.70 -11.01
C ASP A 283 -16.09 21.61 -11.25
N VAL A 284 -15.04 21.59 -10.43
CA VAL A 284 -14.01 20.54 -10.46
C VAL A 284 -14.57 19.23 -9.92
N VAL A 285 -15.36 19.27 -8.83
CA VAL A 285 -16.06 18.10 -8.28
C VAL A 285 -17.10 17.56 -9.27
N GLU A 286 -17.88 18.44 -9.90
CA GLU A 286 -18.88 18.09 -10.93
C GLU A 286 -18.22 17.41 -12.14
N TRP A 287 -17.04 17.88 -12.57
CA TRP A 287 -16.28 17.25 -13.66
C TRP A 287 -15.76 15.86 -13.26
N LEU A 288 -15.20 15.71 -12.06
CA LEU A 288 -14.67 14.44 -11.56
C LEU A 288 -15.79 13.40 -11.40
N ALA A 289 -16.92 13.78 -10.81
CA ALA A 289 -18.11 12.95 -10.71
C ALA A 289 -18.59 12.48 -12.09
N SER A 290 -18.77 13.42 -13.03
CA SER A 290 -19.25 13.16 -14.40
C SER A 290 -18.32 12.30 -15.26
N ASN A 291 -17.03 12.19 -14.90
CA ASN A 291 -16.03 11.40 -15.60
C ASN A 291 -15.55 10.18 -14.81
N SER A 292 -16.07 9.93 -13.60
CA SER A 292 -15.64 8.87 -12.68
C SER A 292 -15.42 7.50 -13.35
N GLU A 293 -16.38 7.02 -14.14
CA GLU A 293 -16.32 5.74 -14.87
C GLU A 293 -15.28 5.69 -16.01
N ARG A 294 -14.65 6.83 -16.33
CA ARG A 294 -13.65 7.01 -17.40
C ARG A 294 -12.27 7.39 -16.86
N LEU A 295 -12.17 7.75 -15.58
CA LEU A 295 -10.92 8.13 -14.93
C LEU A 295 -10.21 6.88 -14.40
N LYS A 296 -9.04 6.59 -14.97
CA LYS A 296 -8.22 5.45 -14.50
C LYS A 296 -7.70 5.73 -13.09
N ILE A 297 -7.91 4.77 -12.19
CA ILE A 297 -7.36 4.70 -10.84
C ILE A 297 -5.87 4.30 -10.90
N TYR A 298 -5.05 4.90 -10.04
CA TYR A 298 -3.62 4.63 -9.87
C TYR A 298 -3.29 4.47 -8.38
N GLN A 299 -2.08 4.00 -8.05
CA GLN A 299 -1.64 3.90 -6.66
C GLN A 299 -1.52 5.30 -6.02
N GLY A 300 -2.34 5.55 -4.99
CA GLY A 300 -2.41 6.83 -4.28
C GLY A 300 -3.56 7.73 -4.76
N GLU A 301 -4.31 8.29 -3.80
CA GLU A 301 -5.42 9.21 -4.04
C GLU A 301 -4.93 10.57 -4.55
N ASP A 302 -3.92 11.12 -3.89
CA ASP A 302 -3.28 12.38 -4.25
C ASP A 302 -2.65 12.32 -5.66
N VAL A 303 -1.89 11.25 -5.92
CA VAL A 303 -1.32 10.94 -7.23
C VAL A 303 -2.40 10.80 -8.31
N SER A 304 -3.46 10.03 -8.04
CA SER A 304 -4.59 9.86 -8.97
C SER A 304 -5.27 11.19 -9.27
N MET A 305 -5.53 12.01 -8.25
CA MET A 305 -6.04 13.37 -8.41
C MET A 305 -5.11 14.25 -9.25
N GLY A 306 -3.78 14.19 -9.04
CA GLY A 306 -2.81 14.86 -9.92
C GLY A 306 -2.96 14.48 -11.39
N ILE A 307 -3.14 13.19 -11.68
CA ILE A 307 -3.30 12.67 -13.05
C ILE A 307 -4.64 13.10 -13.66
N TRP A 308 -5.74 13.08 -12.89
CA TRP A 308 -7.05 13.53 -13.39
C TRP A 308 -7.10 15.04 -13.60
N MET A 309 -6.55 15.82 -12.67
CA MET A 309 -6.48 17.29 -12.75
C MET A 309 -5.59 17.77 -13.90
N ALA A 310 -4.61 16.97 -14.34
CA ALA A 310 -3.82 17.28 -15.53
C ALA A 310 -4.66 17.34 -16.83
N ALA A 311 -5.84 16.73 -16.87
CA ALA A 311 -6.75 16.77 -18.02
C ALA A 311 -7.55 18.09 -18.14
N ILE A 312 -7.81 18.78 -17.01
CA ILE A 312 -8.59 20.04 -16.97
C ILE A 312 -7.75 21.27 -16.61
N GLY A 313 -6.58 21.07 -15.99
CA GLY A 313 -5.61 22.12 -15.68
C GLY A 313 -6.14 23.22 -14.74
N PRO A 314 -6.63 22.89 -13.54
CA PRO A 314 -7.26 23.87 -12.67
C PRO A 314 -6.24 24.87 -12.13
N LYS A 315 -6.72 26.05 -11.72
CA LYS A 315 -5.82 27.05 -11.15
C LYS A 315 -5.39 26.60 -9.75
N ARG A 316 -4.18 26.05 -9.69
CA ARG A 316 -3.48 25.68 -8.46
C ARG A 316 -3.10 26.93 -7.65
N TYR A 317 -3.38 26.89 -6.36
CA TYR A 317 -2.92 27.87 -5.37
C TYR A 317 -1.99 27.12 -4.40
N GLN A 318 -0.69 27.37 -4.49
CA GLN A 318 0.28 26.90 -3.50
C GLN A 318 0.05 27.65 -2.18
N ASP A 319 0.09 26.93 -1.07
CA ASP A 319 0.07 27.48 0.29
C ASP A 319 0.78 26.47 1.20
N ASP A 320 2.04 26.72 1.54
CA ASP A 320 2.91 25.71 2.16
C ASP A 320 2.49 25.29 3.58
N LEU A 321 1.53 26.02 4.15
CA LEU A 321 0.90 25.74 5.45
C LEU A 321 -0.09 24.57 5.43
N TRP A 322 -0.38 23.98 4.26
CA TRP A 322 -0.83 22.58 4.23
C TRP A 322 0.42 21.70 4.40
N LEU A 323 0.69 21.22 5.61
CA LEU A 323 1.94 20.52 5.92
C LEU A 323 1.88 19.08 5.41
N CYS A 324 2.85 18.69 4.58
CA CYS A 324 2.82 17.39 3.90
C CYS A 324 3.39 16.22 4.73
N GLU A 325 3.93 16.48 5.91
CA GLU A 325 4.58 15.54 6.83
C GLU A 325 4.19 15.93 8.28
N LYS A 326 4.36 15.03 9.26
CA LYS A 326 3.98 15.28 10.67
C LYS A 326 4.85 16.34 11.35
N THR A 327 4.53 17.61 11.15
CA THR A 327 5.15 18.77 11.81
C THR A 327 4.10 19.68 12.43
N CYS A 328 4.47 20.39 13.51
CA CYS A 328 3.59 21.37 14.15
C CYS A 328 4.13 22.78 13.89
N GLU A 329 3.50 23.51 12.96
CA GLU A 329 3.91 24.86 12.60
C GLU A 329 2.82 25.89 12.91
N SER A 330 3.28 27.06 13.36
CA SER A 330 2.40 28.14 13.85
C SER A 330 1.59 28.74 12.69
N GLY A 331 0.26 28.63 12.78
CA GLY A 331 -0.65 29.01 11.69
C GLY A 331 -0.81 27.99 10.56
N MET A 332 -0.45 26.71 10.79
CA MET A 332 -0.72 25.61 9.86
C MET A 332 -2.20 25.41 9.57
N LEU A 333 -2.51 24.98 8.34
CA LEU A 333 -3.86 24.67 7.85
C LEU A 333 -4.18 23.19 7.97
N SER A 334 -3.20 22.33 7.65
CA SER A 334 -3.25 20.88 7.87
C SER A 334 -1.94 20.38 8.46
N SER A 335 -1.99 19.24 9.15
CA SER A 335 -0.82 18.40 9.43
C SER A 335 -1.24 16.93 9.68
N PRO A 336 -0.61 15.92 9.02
CA PRO A 336 -1.08 14.54 8.98
C PRO A 336 -0.45 13.61 10.03
N GLN A 337 -0.84 12.33 10.03
CA GLN A 337 -0.22 11.23 10.79
C GLN A 337 -0.38 11.30 12.32
N TYR A 338 -1.46 11.92 12.81
CA TYR A 338 -1.80 12.00 14.24
C TYR A 338 -2.83 10.94 14.64
N SER A 339 -2.63 10.37 15.84
CA SER A 339 -3.66 9.59 16.53
C SER A 339 -4.80 10.47 17.03
N ALA A 340 -5.99 9.89 17.22
CA ALA A 340 -7.17 10.60 17.74
C ALA A 340 -6.90 11.31 19.09
N GLN A 341 -6.02 10.77 19.94
CA GLN A 341 -5.60 11.39 21.19
C GLN A 341 -4.74 12.64 20.96
N GLU A 342 -3.82 12.62 19.99
CA GLU A 342 -3.02 13.80 19.61
C GLU A 342 -3.89 14.87 18.94
N LEU A 343 -4.81 14.49 18.04
CA LEU A 343 -5.76 15.41 17.41
C LEU A 343 -6.62 16.14 18.45
N ALA A 344 -7.12 15.42 19.46
CA ALA A 344 -7.89 16.00 20.55
C ALA A 344 -7.07 16.97 21.41
N GLU A 345 -5.77 16.71 21.62
CA GLU A 345 -4.91 17.60 22.41
C GLU A 345 -4.48 18.84 21.60
N LEU A 346 -4.14 18.70 20.32
CA LEU A 346 -3.89 19.84 19.42
C LEU A 346 -5.09 20.79 19.38
N TRP A 347 -6.32 20.26 19.36
CA TRP A 347 -7.53 21.08 19.45
C TRP A 347 -7.69 21.80 20.79
N ARG A 348 -7.46 21.13 21.94
CA ARG A 348 -7.48 21.81 23.25
C ARG A 348 -6.42 22.92 23.37
N ILE A 349 -5.24 22.70 22.80
CA ILE A 349 -4.18 23.72 22.76
C ILE A 349 -4.62 24.89 21.87
N LYS A 350 -5.18 24.62 20.68
CA LYS A 350 -5.76 25.64 19.79
C LYS A 350 -6.87 26.46 20.48
N GLU A 351 -7.81 25.83 21.19
CA GLU A 351 -8.87 26.51 21.93
C GLU A 351 -8.33 27.39 23.07
N ARG A 352 -7.34 26.89 23.83
CA ARG A 352 -6.75 27.61 24.98
C ARG A 352 -5.81 28.74 24.56
N CYS A 353 -5.06 28.55 23.48
CA CYS A 353 -3.87 29.34 23.16
C CYS A 353 -3.96 30.10 21.81
N GLY A 354 -4.93 29.75 20.94
CA GLY A 354 -5.13 30.31 19.60
C GLY A 354 -4.30 29.63 18.49
N ASP A 355 -3.24 28.91 18.86
CA ASP A 355 -2.32 28.20 17.98
C ASP A 355 -2.06 26.79 18.57
N PRO A 356 -2.20 25.70 17.80
CA PRO A 356 -2.03 24.33 18.32
C PRO A 356 -0.56 23.99 18.66
N CYS A 357 0.39 24.75 18.14
CA CYS A 357 1.84 24.50 18.23
C CYS A 357 2.56 25.51 19.14
N LYS A 358 1.87 26.56 19.59
CA LYS A 358 2.40 27.56 20.53
C LYS A 358 1.39 27.89 21.63
N CYS A 359 1.78 27.58 22.86
CA CYS A 359 1.12 28.12 24.04
C CYS A 359 2.18 28.78 24.92
N GLU A 360 2.19 30.11 24.95
CA GLU A 360 2.89 30.86 26.00
C GLU A 360 2.02 30.82 27.27
N GLU A 361 2.60 30.37 28.38
CA GLU A 361 1.94 30.42 29.69
C GLU A 361 1.71 31.89 30.10
N LYS A 362 0.50 32.21 30.56
CA LYS A 362 0.04 33.57 30.93
C LYS A 362 -0.09 33.75 32.44
#